data_AF-A0A2T5I718-F1
#
_entry.id   AF-A0A2T5I718-F1
#
_cell.length_a   1.000
_cell.length_b   1.000
_cell.length_c   1.000
_cell.angle_alpha   90.00
_cell.angle_beta   90.00
_cell.angle_gamma   90.00
#
_symmetry.space_group_name_H-M   'P 1'
#
loop_
_entity.id
_entity.type
_entity.pdbx_description
1 polymer ?
#
loop_
_entity_poly.entity_id
_entity_poly.type
_entity_poly.pdbx_seq_one_letter_code
_entity_poly.pdbx_strand_id
1 'polypeptide(L)'
;MTLHSWAFYELASFIAYKAREIGIKVVYIKPEYTSQTCPSFGDLNKVKDRNYYYGCGYHDHHYRIGARGSLRLATAGVMGPLNLRPEENRNGLRSARYSRIPLL
;
A
#
# COMPACT_ATOMS: atom_id res chain seq x y z
N MET A 1 20.90 -6.70 -21.30
CA MET A 1 21.23 -5.29 -21.01
C MET A 1 20.01 -4.64 -20.40
N THR A 2 20.08 -4.25 -19.12
CA THR A 2 18.92 -3.69 -18.40
C THR A 2 18.86 -2.18 -18.60
N LEU A 3 18.10 -1.74 -19.60
CA LEU A 3 17.61 -0.36 -19.68
C LEU A 3 16.55 -0.20 -18.56
N HIS A 4 16.64 0.82 -17.71
CA HIS A 4 15.78 1.09 -16.52
C HIS A 4 16.33 0.67 -15.12
N SER A 5 17.60 0.96 -14.80
CA SER A 5 18.00 1.01 -13.38
C SER A 5 17.72 2.42 -12.82
N TRP A 6 16.49 2.68 -12.38
CA TRP A 6 16.24 3.85 -11.55
C TRP A 6 16.89 3.64 -10.18
N ALA A 7 17.75 4.57 -9.76
CA ALA A 7 18.40 4.54 -8.44
C ALA A 7 17.40 4.94 -7.33
N PHE A 8 16.42 4.08 -7.03
CA PHE A 8 15.44 4.31 -5.97
C PHE A 8 16.10 4.61 -4.61
N TYR A 9 17.23 3.96 -4.33
CA TYR A 9 18.00 4.17 -3.11
C TYR A 9 18.62 5.58 -3.03
N GLU A 10 19.16 6.08 -4.14
CA GLU A 10 19.74 7.41 -4.22
C GLU A 10 18.65 8.49 -4.06
N LEU A 11 17.53 8.33 -4.77
CA LEU A 11 16.38 9.22 -4.63
C LEU A 11 15.88 9.27 -3.18
N ALA A 12 15.72 8.11 -2.54
CA ALA A 12 15.30 8.04 -1.14
C ALA A 12 16.32 8.75 -0.20
N SER A 13 17.61 8.61 -0.49
CA SER A 13 18.68 9.26 0.27
C SER A 13 18.62 10.79 0.16
N PHE A 14 18.38 11.33 -1.05
CA PHE A 14 18.21 12.76 -1.24
C PHE A 14 16.95 13.31 -0.55
N ILE A 15 15.84 12.57 -0.60
CA ILE A 15 14.61 12.94 0.13
C ILE A 15 14.87 12.97 1.64
N ALA A 16 15.52 11.94 2.19
CA ALA A 16 15.83 11.87 3.62
C ALA A 16 16.76 13.00 4.07
N TYR A 17 17.78 13.31 3.28
CA TYR A 17 18.67 14.42 3.53
C TYR A 17 17.91 15.76 3.58
N LYS A 18 17.12 16.09 2.55
CA LYS A 18 16.38 17.35 2.50
C LYS A 18 15.31 17.47 3.57
N ALA A 19 14.60 16.39 3.87
CA ALA A 19 13.64 16.35 4.96
C ALA A 19 14.30 16.66 6.32
N ARG A 20 15.51 16.11 6.56
CA ARG A 20 16.27 16.37 7.78
C ARG A 20 16.69 17.83 7.92
N GLU A 21 17.05 18.53 6.84
CA GLU A 21 17.42 19.96 6.89
C GLU A 21 16.28 20.86 7.41
N ILE A 22 15.02 20.45 7.21
CA ILE A 22 13.84 21.21 7.64
C ILE A 22 13.08 20.52 8.79
N GLY A 23 13.68 19.52 9.44
CA GLY A 23 13.09 18.84 10.61
C GLY A 23 11.92 17.90 10.31
N ILE A 24 11.73 17.46 9.06
CA ILE A 24 10.70 16.47 8.69
C ILE A 24 11.23 15.05 8.90
N LYS A 25 10.46 14.24 9.63
CA LYS A 25 10.76 12.82 9.85
C LYS A 25 10.39 11.99 8.62
N VAL A 26 11.35 11.19 8.14
CA VAL A 26 11.12 10.19 7.08
C VAL A 26 10.98 8.80 7.69
N VAL A 27 9.97 8.05 7.24
CA VAL A 27 9.70 6.68 7.68
C VAL A 27 9.68 5.76 6.46
N TYR A 28 10.46 4.68 6.53
CA TYR A 28 10.44 3.63 5.53
C TYR A 28 9.38 2.59 5.90
N ILE A 29 8.56 2.21 4.94
CA ILE A 29 7.50 1.22 5.09
C ILE A 29 7.64 0.12 4.03
N LYS A 30 7.20 -1.10 4.34
CA LYS A 30 7.10 -2.18 3.34
C LYS A 30 5.86 -1.92 2.48
N PRO A 31 5.97 -1.76 1.14
CA PRO A 31 4.85 -1.30 0.30
C PRO A 31 3.85 -2.39 -0.09
N GLU A 32 3.81 -3.50 0.65
CA GLU A 32 3.07 -4.71 0.28
C GLU A 32 1.57 -4.44 0.12
N TYR A 33 1.03 -4.82 -1.04
CA TYR A 33 -0.40 -4.74 -1.40
C TYR A 33 -1.07 -3.36 -1.31
N THR A 34 -0.30 -2.28 -1.16
CA THR A 34 -0.80 -0.90 -0.96
C THR A 34 -1.69 -0.41 -2.11
N SER A 35 -1.37 -0.78 -3.34
CA SER A 35 -2.13 -0.37 -4.54
C SER A 35 -3.30 -1.32 -4.89
N GLN A 36 -3.36 -2.47 -4.22
CA GLN A 36 -4.39 -3.49 -4.45
C GLN A 36 -5.49 -3.44 -3.38
N THR A 37 -5.21 -2.83 -2.23
CA THR A 37 -6.13 -2.80 -1.09
C THR A 37 -7.22 -1.75 -1.29
N CYS A 38 -8.48 -2.18 -1.23
CA CYS A 38 -9.64 -1.29 -1.28
C CYS A 38 -9.64 -0.31 -0.12
N PRO A 39 -9.72 1.02 -0.38
CA PRO A 39 -9.76 1.99 0.70
C PRO A 39 -10.98 1.93 1.60
N SER A 40 -12.10 1.38 1.11
CA SER A 40 -13.36 1.31 1.85
C SER A 40 -13.47 0.04 2.70
N PHE A 41 -13.00 -1.10 2.20
CA PHE A 41 -13.25 -2.42 2.81
C PHE A 41 -11.99 -3.21 3.16
N GLY A 42 -10.82 -2.78 2.68
CA GLY A 42 -9.55 -3.49 2.93
C GLY A 42 -9.34 -4.73 2.06
N ASP A 43 -10.28 -5.06 1.17
CA ASP A 43 -10.15 -6.19 0.26
C ASP A 43 -9.07 -6.01 -0.80
N LEU A 44 -8.41 -7.10 -1.16
CA LEU A 44 -7.48 -7.12 -2.29
C LEU A 44 -8.22 -7.14 -3.63
N ASN A 45 -7.79 -6.25 -4.51
CA ASN A 45 -8.26 -6.08 -5.88
C ASN A 45 -7.06 -6.01 -6.84
N LYS A 46 -6.94 -6.99 -7.73
CA LYS A 46 -5.87 -7.01 -8.73
C LYS A 46 -6.28 -6.19 -9.95
N VAL A 47 -6.00 -4.90 -9.90
CA VAL A 47 -6.25 -3.98 -11.02
C VAL A 47 -5.18 -4.16 -12.10
N LYS A 48 -5.60 -4.21 -13.37
CA LYS A 48 -4.72 -4.33 -14.53
C LYS A 48 -4.43 -2.99 -15.24
N ASP A 49 -5.23 -1.97 -14.98
CA ASP A 49 -5.19 -0.68 -15.64
C ASP A 49 -4.82 0.46 -14.66
N ARG A 50 -4.63 1.67 -15.17
CA ARG A 50 -4.36 2.89 -14.41
C ARG A 50 -5.52 3.30 -13.51
N ASN A 51 -6.73 2.89 -13.86
CA ASN A 51 -7.94 3.19 -13.10
C ASN A 51 -8.27 2.04 -12.16
N TYR A 52 -8.37 2.36 -10.87
CA TYR A 52 -8.81 1.44 -9.84
C TYR A 52 -10.34 1.48 -9.76
N TYR A 53 -10.94 0.30 -9.94
CA TYR A 53 -12.37 0.08 -9.78
C TYR A 53 -12.57 -1.15 -8.90
N TYR A 54 -13.34 -1.02 -7.83
CA TYR A 54 -13.71 -2.15 -6.97
C TYR A 54 -15.22 -2.22 -6.80
N GLY A 55 -15.77 -3.43 -6.68
CA GLY A 55 -17.23 -3.70 -6.70
C GLY A 55 -18.03 -2.98 -5.61
N CYS A 56 -17.38 -2.37 -4.63
CA CYS A 56 -18.01 -1.51 -3.64
C CYS A 56 -18.35 -0.09 -4.11
N GLY A 57 -18.04 0.26 -5.37
CA GLY A 57 -18.26 1.60 -5.92
C GLY A 57 -17.10 2.58 -5.71
N TYR A 58 -15.96 2.15 -5.15
CA TYR A 58 -14.77 2.99 -5.04
C TYR A 58 -14.00 3.05 -6.37
N HIS A 59 -13.88 4.26 -6.94
CA HIS A 59 -13.30 4.56 -8.25
C HIS A 59 -12.25 5.67 -8.10
N ASP A 60 -10.98 5.41 -8.42
CA ASP A 60 -9.90 6.42 -8.38
C ASP A 60 -8.70 5.96 -9.24
N HIS A 61 -7.65 6.77 -9.34
CA HIS A 61 -6.42 6.37 -10.02
C HIS A 61 -5.61 5.38 -9.16
N HIS A 62 -5.09 4.30 -9.74
CA HIS A 62 -4.35 3.23 -9.05
C HIS A 62 -3.15 3.77 -8.24
N TYR A 63 -2.46 4.81 -8.72
CA TYR A 63 -1.39 5.48 -7.98
C TYR A 63 -1.87 6.12 -6.67
N ARG A 64 -3.06 6.74 -6.66
CA ARG A 64 -3.65 7.35 -5.46
C ARG A 64 -4.04 6.31 -4.43
N ILE A 65 -4.46 5.13 -4.87
CA ILE A 65 -4.70 3.98 -3.98
C ILE A 65 -3.40 3.57 -3.30
N GLY A 66 -2.33 3.39 -4.09
CA GLY A 66 -1.00 3.06 -3.57
C GLY A 66 -0.51 4.06 -2.52
N ALA A 67 -0.61 5.36 -2.79
CA ALA A 67 -0.23 6.41 -1.85
C ALA A 67 -1.06 6.36 -0.55
N ARG A 68 -2.37 6.14 -0.65
CA ARG A 68 -3.25 5.98 0.53
C ARG A 68 -2.92 4.72 1.32
N GLY A 69 -2.64 3.61 0.64
CA GLY A 69 -2.19 2.37 1.28
C GLY A 69 -0.91 2.58 2.06
N SER A 70 0.08 3.25 1.46
CA SER A 70 1.33 3.62 2.11
C SER A 70 1.13 4.46 3.38
N LEU A 71 0.27 5.48 3.32
CA LEU A 71 -0.06 6.30 4.50
C LEU A 71 -0.70 5.46 5.62
N ARG A 72 -1.60 4.53 5.29
CA ARG A 72 -2.23 3.64 6.26
C ARG A 72 -1.20 2.74 6.94
N LEU A 73 -0.26 2.17 6.19
CA LEU A 73 0.82 1.37 6.78
C LEU A 73 1.71 2.18 7.72
N ALA A 74 2.01 3.44 7.37
CA ALA A 74 2.78 4.34 8.22
C ALA A 74 2.05 4.73 9.52
N THR A 75 0.71 4.70 9.52
CA THR A 75 -0.15 5.12 10.65
C THR A 75 -0.84 3.94 11.36
N ALA A 76 -0.58 2.69 10.96
CA ALA A 76 -1.26 1.50 11.48
C ALA A 76 -1.13 1.33 13.00
N GLY A 77 -0.06 1.84 13.62
CA GLY A 77 0.08 1.89 15.09
C GLY A 77 -1.00 2.72 15.80
N VAL A 78 -1.72 3.59 15.08
CA VAL A 78 -2.84 4.40 15.57
C VAL A 78 -4.20 3.74 15.29
N MET A 79 -4.27 2.78 14.36
CA MET A 79 -5.53 2.15 13.88
C MET A 79 -5.63 0.63 14.14
N GLY A 80 -4.68 0.04 14.89
CA GLY A 80 -4.64 -1.40 15.23
C GLY A 80 -3.81 -2.24 14.24
N PRO A 81 -3.36 -3.44 14.66
CA PRO A 81 -2.41 -4.23 13.86
C PRO A 81 -3.03 -4.70 12.54
N LEU A 82 -2.35 -4.38 11.43
CA LEU A 82 -2.67 -4.87 10.08
C LEU A 82 -1.91 -6.18 9.83
N ASN A 83 -2.61 -7.31 9.76
CA ASN A 83 -2.08 -8.56 9.22
C ASN A 83 -2.59 -8.73 7.78
N LEU A 84 -1.80 -8.29 6.80
CA LEU A 84 -2.05 -8.58 5.38
C LEU A 84 -1.46 -9.95 5.07
N ARG A 85 -2.21 -11.02 5.35
CA ARG A 85 -1.88 -12.35 4.83
C ARG A 85 -2.88 -12.71 3.73
N PRO A 86 -2.49 -12.66 2.45
CA PRO A 86 -3.35 -13.19 1.41
C PRO A 86 -3.41 -14.72 1.52
N GLU A 87 -4.62 -15.27 1.66
CA GLU A 87 -4.88 -16.70 1.45
C GLU A 87 -4.88 -16.98 -0.07
N GLU A 88 -3.91 -17.76 -0.55
CA GLU A 88 -3.80 -18.15 -1.96
C GLU A 88 -4.73 -19.34 -2.25
N ASN A 89 -5.63 -19.21 -3.22
CA ASN A 89 -6.42 -20.33 -3.73
C ASN A 89 -6.14 -20.61 -5.21
N ARG A 90 -6.50 -21.83 -5.63
CA ARG A 90 -6.22 -22.44 -6.96
C ARG A 90 -6.70 -21.63 -8.18
N ASN A 91 -7.53 -20.60 -8.00
CA ASN A 91 -8.11 -19.78 -9.06
C ASN A 91 -7.68 -18.30 -9.05
N GLY A 92 -6.68 -17.94 -8.25
CA GLY A 92 -6.17 -16.57 -8.19
C GLY A 92 -6.98 -15.67 -7.25
N LEU A 93 -6.26 -15.06 -6.31
CA LEU A 93 -6.63 -14.03 -5.32
C LEU A 93 -8.07 -13.48 -5.44
N ARG A 94 -9.00 -14.05 -4.65
CA ARG A 94 -10.23 -13.36 -4.26
C ARG A 94 -10.02 -12.75 -2.88
N SER A 95 -10.28 -11.44 -2.75
CA SER A 95 -10.65 -10.70 -1.52
C SER A 95 -10.11 -11.33 -0.23
N ALA A 96 -8.89 -10.96 0.14
CA ALA A 96 -8.48 -11.07 1.54
C ALA A 96 -9.25 -9.99 2.30
N ARG A 97 -10.32 -10.37 3.01
CA ARG A 97 -11.02 -9.46 3.91
C ARG A 97 -10.10 -9.11 5.08
N TYR A 98 -10.06 -7.85 5.46
CA TYR A 98 -9.54 -7.45 6.77
C TYR A 98 -10.45 -8.08 7.84
N SER A 99 -10.00 -9.16 8.47
CA SER A 99 -10.65 -9.71 9.65
C SER A 99 -10.19 -8.93 10.87
N ARG A 100 -11.13 -8.26 11.55
CA ARG A 100 -10.92 -7.77 12.91
C ARG A 100 -10.61 -8.97 13.79
N ILE A 101 -9.45 -8.99 14.44
CA ILE A 101 -9.14 -9.93 15.52
C ILE A 101 -10.11 -9.58 16.66
N PRO A 102 -10.91 -10.53 17.20
CA PRO A 102 -11.60 -10.29 18.44
C PRO A 102 -10.55 -10.05 19.53
N LEU A 103 -10.66 -8.91 20.22
CA LEU A 103 -9.89 -8.66 21.44
C LEU A 103 -10.23 -9.80 22.42
N LEU A 104 -9.29 -10.73 22.60
CA LEU A 104 -9.24 -11.64 23.74
C LEU A 104 -8.25 -11.07 24.75
#